data_AF-A0A970XYM4-F1
#
_entry.id   AF-A0A970XYM4-F1
#
_cell.length_a   1.000
_cell.length_b   1.000
_cell.length_c   1.000
_cell.angle_alpha   90.00
_cell.angle_beta   90.00
_cell.angle_gamma   90.00
#
_symmetry.space_group_name_H-M   'P 1'
#
loop_
_entity.id
_entity.type
_entity.pdbx_description
1 polymer ?
#
loop_
_entity_poly.entity_id
_entity_poly.type
_entity_poly.pdbx_seq_one_letter_code
_entity_poly.pdbx_strand_id
1 'polypeptide(L)'
;MSEKEDVKEVNPTPPEQNEEDLDTLLKNFDETSGEGLPSAEKLAEMARKAPDPVVSGNEKVEIISHSLILKKATKDGIGKGVAFTFKNNAGASIGKLIFEAILFDAKGNVIDTIERSINDFEAGKTYNLRIMTPKADKADIVSYDAHIKEMVVTPVPKAEGDQRLVILRHSFQDTGMLDVGIELIKRGIELAVRNVSGESIASAIFAVDLFDAEGNYISTLKHTETDILRNTSRAFLIQTTSVKDDIIRSYNVKLIKTVTAELEKVQLRRNEVKRLPEGREELSGLVKNVSSAKTDAVIVVTYLDANEEPIGVRTLKLRDIAPGTVQKFALEFTCPEGMTVKKRDIDIGELTEAEAVAA
;
A
#
# COMPACT_ATOMS: atom_id res chain seq x y z
N MET A 1 23.58 -19.73 19.97
CA MET A 1 24.81 -19.41 19.22
C MET A 1 24.45 -19.46 17.74
N SER A 2 24.45 -18.30 17.09
CA SER A 2 24.06 -18.14 15.68
C SER A 2 25.27 -18.39 14.79
N GLU A 3 25.30 -19.53 14.11
CA GLU A 3 26.32 -19.81 13.10
C GLU A 3 25.99 -19.03 11.83
N LYS A 4 26.87 -18.10 11.45
CA LYS A 4 26.90 -17.47 10.14
C LYS A 4 27.33 -18.55 9.14
N GLU A 5 26.43 -18.99 8.27
CA GLU A 5 26.78 -19.85 7.13
C GLU A 5 27.33 -18.98 5.99
N ASP A 6 28.60 -19.21 5.63
CA ASP A 6 29.30 -18.55 4.53
C ASP A 6 28.63 -18.88 3.18
N VAL A 7 28.10 -17.85 2.54
CA VAL A 7 27.70 -17.87 1.12
C VAL A 7 28.96 -17.58 0.30
N LYS A 8 29.50 -18.59 -0.38
CA LYS A 8 30.57 -18.38 -1.36
C LYS A 8 29.98 -18.15 -2.74
N GLU A 9 30.24 -16.98 -3.31
CA GLU A 9 30.17 -16.77 -4.76
C GLU A 9 31.24 -17.64 -5.41
N VAL A 10 30.80 -18.55 -6.29
CA VAL A 10 31.70 -19.28 -7.17
C VAL A 10 31.17 -19.06 -8.58
N ASN A 11 31.88 -18.23 -9.35
CA ASN A 11 31.71 -18.24 -10.80
C ASN A 11 32.10 -19.63 -11.30
N PRO A 12 31.24 -20.34 -12.04
CA PRO A 12 31.60 -21.64 -12.58
C PRO A 12 32.75 -21.42 -13.57
N THR A 13 33.93 -21.90 -13.18
CA THR A 13 35.00 -22.16 -14.15
C THR A 13 34.57 -23.43 -14.88
N PRO A 14 34.61 -23.47 -16.23
CA PRO A 14 34.28 -24.69 -16.96
C PRO A 14 35.16 -25.83 -16.45
N PRO A 15 34.63 -27.04 -16.25
CA PRO A 15 35.48 -28.19 -15.94
C PRO A 15 36.52 -28.35 -17.04
N GLU A 16 37.76 -28.62 -16.67
CA GLU A 16 38.82 -29.01 -17.61
C GLU A 16 38.27 -30.10 -18.53
N GLN A 17 38.22 -29.79 -19.82
CA GLN A 17 37.80 -30.72 -20.84
C GLN A 17 38.85 -31.84 -20.91
N ASN A 18 38.56 -32.98 -20.29
CA ASN A 18 39.03 -34.24 -20.86
C ASN A 18 38.22 -34.44 -22.14
N GLU A 19 38.70 -33.84 -23.24
CA GLU A 19 38.35 -34.27 -24.58
C GLU A 19 38.89 -35.69 -24.76
N GLU A 20 38.17 -36.69 -24.24
CA GLU A 20 38.19 -37.99 -24.88
C GLU A 20 37.53 -37.80 -26.25
N ASP A 21 38.40 -37.61 -27.25
CA ASP A 21 38.04 -37.44 -28.64
C ASP A 21 37.14 -38.62 -29.06
N LEU A 22 36.05 -38.34 -29.78
CA LEU A 22 35.05 -39.32 -30.19
C LEU A 22 35.70 -40.51 -30.94
N ASP A 23 36.81 -40.22 -31.63
CA ASP A 23 37.65 -41.19 -32.33
C ASP A 23 38.36 -42.19 -31.41
N THR A 24 38.65 -41.80 -30.16
CA THR A 24 39.26 -42.67 -29.14
C THR A 24 38.25 -43.64 -28.54
N LEU A 25 37.00 -43.20 -28.37
CA LEU A 25 35.89 -44.05 -27.91
C LEU A 25 35.45 -45.04 -29.01
N LEU A 26 35.50 -44.63 -30.29
CA LEU A 26 35.20 -45.50 -31.43
C LEU A 26 36.29 -46.58 -31.64
N LYS A 27 37.58 -46.26 -31.44
CA LYS A 27 38.66 -47.25 -31.56
C LYS A 27 38.62 -48.36 -30.51
N ASN A 28 38.17 -48.05 -29.29
CA ASN A 28 38.06 -49.04 -28.23
C ASN A 28 36.82 -49.94 -28.36
N PHE A 29 35.89 -49.63 -29.27
CA PHE A 29 34.66 -50.40 -29.49
C PHE A 29 34.83 -51.50 -30.54
N ASP A 30 35.81 -51.37 -31.45
CA ASP A 30 36.04 -52.31 -32.55
C ASP A 30 36.65 -53.65 -32.13
N GLU A 31 37.23 -53.76 -30.92
CA GLU A 31 37.96 -54.99 -30.52
C GLU A 31 37.17 -55.97 -29.66
N THR A 32 36.03 -55.61 -29.05
CA THR A 32 35.21 -56.57 -28.30
C THR A 32 33.74 -56.15 -28.21
N SER A 33 32.90 -56.63 -29.14
CA SER A 33 31.55 -57.18 -28.88
C SER A 33 30.61 -56.98 -30.07
N GLY A 34 30.08 -58.09 -30.59
CA GLY A 34 29.03 -58.10 -31.58
C GLY A 34 27.66 -57.83 -30.94
N GLU A 35 27.35 -56.56 -30.69
CA GLU A 35 25.97 -56.08 -30.57
C GLU A 35 25.88 -54.72 -31.28
N GLY A 36 24.86 -54.59 -32.14
CA GLY A 36 24.75 -53.49 -33.11
C GLY A 36 24.80 -52.09 -32.48
N LEU A 37 25.31 -51.13 -33.26
CA LEU A 37 25.37 -49.70 -32.94
C LEU A 37 24.13 -49.26 -32.15
N PRO A 38 24.28 -48.57 -31.01
CA PRO A 38 23.15 -48.01 -30.29
C PRO A 38 22.31 -47.14 -31.24
N SER A 39 20.99 -47.24 -31.15
CA SER A 39 20.07 -46.47 -31.99
C SER A 39 20.39 -44.98 -31.90
N ALA A 40 20.08 -44.21 -32.95
CA ALA A 40 20.26 -42.76 -32.96
C ALA A 40 19.58 -42.08 -31.74
N GLU A 41 18.49 -42.65 -31.24
CA GLU A 41 17.81 -42.21 -30.01
C GLU A 41 18.65 -42.46 -28.75
N LYS A 42 19.30 -43.62 -28.60
CA LYS A 42 20.21 -43.90 -27.48
C LYS A 42 21.46 -43.04 -27.54
N LEU A 43 22.01 -42.81 -28.72
CA LEU A 43 23.14 -41.89 -28.90
C LEU A 43 22.77 -40.45 -28.54
N ALA A 44 21.57 -39.99 -28.93
CA ALA A 44 21.06 -38.68 -28.55
C ALA A 44 20.77 -38.56 -27.05
N GLU A 45 20.26 -39.62 -26.41
CA GLU A 45 20.05 -39.68 -24.96
C GLU A 45 21.36 -39.66 -24.18
N MET A 46 22.40 -40.35 -24.68
CA MET A 46 23.74 -40.35 -24.09
C MET A 46 24.47 -39.01 -24.29
N ALA A 47 24.12 -38.24 -25.32
CA ALA A 47 24.68 -36.92 -25.60
C ALA A 47 23.91 -35.75 -24.95
N ARG A 48 22.77 -36.01 -24.30
CA ARG A 48 22.01 -34.96 -23.61
C ARG A 48 22.80 -34.42 -22.42
N LYS A 49 22.96 -33.09 -22.41
CA LYS A 49 23.53 -32.33 -21.29
C LYS A 49 22.45 -31.47 -20.67
N ALA A 50 22.60 -31.19 -19.38
CA ALA A 50 21.79 -30.18 -18.71
C ALA A 50 21.87 -28.83 -19.43
N PRO A 51 20.80 -28.03 -19.45
CA PRO A 51 20.88 -26.65 -19.92
C PRO A 51 21.84 -25.83 -19.05
N ASP A 52 22.28 -24.66 -19.53
CA ASP A 52 23.04 -23.73 -18.69
C ASP A 52 22.14 -23.13 -17.59
N PRO A 53 22.65 -22.93 -16.36
CA PRO A 53 21.87 -22.33 -15.29
C PRO A 53 21.46 -20.90 -15.64
N VAL A 54 20.16 -20.63 -15.63
CA VAL A 54 19.61 -19.31 -16.00
C VAL A 54 18.57 -18.84 -15.00
N VAL A 55 18.60 -17.54 -14.68
CA VAL A 55 17.46 -16.85 -14.06
C VAL A 55 17.08 -15.66 -14.93
N SER A 56 15.84 -15.64 -15.40
CA SER A 56 15.32 -14.55 -16.23
C SER A 56 14.40 -13.64 -15.43
N GLY A 57 14.70 -12.34 -15.49
CA GLY A 57 13.86 -11.27 -14.99
C GLY A 57 13.06 -10.62 -16.12
N ASN A 58 12.66 -9.37 -15.91
CA ASN A 58 12.07 -8.51 -16.94
C ASN A 58 12.42 -7.03 -16.68
N GLU A 59 11.86 -6.10 -17.46
CA GLU A 59 12.12 -4.65 -17.28
C GLU A 59 11.81 -4.13 -15.87
N LYS A 60 10.91 -4.80 -15.13
CA LYS A 60 10.46 -4.40 -13.80
C LYS A 60 11.17 -5.16 -12.67
N VAL A 61 11.76 -6.31 -12.96
CA VAL A 61 12.46 -7.17 -12.00
C VAL A 61 13.83 -7.51 -12.56
N GLU A 62 14.85 -6.84 -12.03
CA GLU A 62 16.24 -7.03 -12.42
C GLU A 62 16.86 -8.17 -11.61
N ILE A 63 17.47 -9.14 -12.29
CA ILE A 63 18.24 -10.19 -11.64
C ILE A 63 19.66 -9.66 -11.41
N ILE A 64 20.06 -9.59 -10.14
CA ILE A 64 21.39 -9.10 -9.73
C ILE A 64 22.40 -10.24 -9.73
N SER A 65 22.03 -11.38 -9.15
CA SER A 65 22.90 -12.56 -9.10
C SER A 65 22.07 -13.83 -8.96
N HIS A 66 22.67 -14.95 -9.37
CA HIS A 66 22.07 -16.27 -9.16
C HIS A 66 23.15 -17.35 -9.05
N SER A 67 22.87 -18.40 -8.28
CA SER A 67 23.80 -19.51 -8.06
C SER A 67 23.09 -20.78 -7.60
N LEU A 68 23.73 -21.93 -7.83
CA LEU A 68 23.36 -23.17 -7.15
C LEU A 68 23.71 -23.08 -5.66
N ILE A 69 22.79 -23.54 -4.82
CA ILE A 69 23.08 -23.76 -3.40
C ILE A 69 23.73 -25.14 -3.29
N LEU A 70 25.02 -25.21 -2.96
CA LEU A 70 25.76 -26.49 -2.91
C LEU A 70 25.40 -27.34 -1.68
N LYS A 71 25.55 -28.66 -1.82
CA LYS A 71 25.52 -29.60 -0.67
C LYS A 71 26.81 -29.41 0.14
N LYS A 72 26.71 -29.41 1.49
CA LYS A 72 27.85 -29.17 2.40
C LYS A 72 29.03 -30.14 2.20
N ALA A 73 28.80 -31.30 1.59
CA ALA A 73 29.77 -32.39 1.45
C ALA A 73 30.46 -32.46 0.07
N THR A 74 30.08 -31.64 -0.91
CA THR A 74 30.59 -31.75 -2.29
C THR A 74 31.40 -30.52 -2.68
N LYS A 75 32.65 -30.73 -3.12
CA LYS A 75 33.49 -29.69 -3.74
C LYS A 75 33.12 -29.40 -5.20
N ASP A 76 32.39 -30.33 -5.84
CA ASP A 76 32.11 -30.30 -7.28
C ASP A 76 30.62 -30.13 -7.54
N GLY A 77 30.20 -28.90 -7.88
CA GLY A 77 29.01 -28.57 -8.69
C GLY A 77 27.61 -29.08 -8.29
N ILE A 78 27.46 -29.90 -7.26
CA ILE A 78 26.19 -30.55 -6.92
C ILE A 78 25.38 -29.67 -5.95
N GLY A 79 24.24 -29.22 -6.45
CA GLY A 79 23.30 -28.38 -5.74
C GLY A 79 22.24 -29.15 -4.95
N LYS A 80 21.65 -28.45 -3.98
CA LYS A 80 20.42 -28.79 -3.25
C LYS A 80 19.27 -27.80 -3.51
N GLY A 81 19.50 -26.85 -4.40
CA GLY A 81 18.57 -25.77 -4.71
C GLY A 81 19.25 -24.64 -5.48
N VAL A 82 18.52 -23.54 -5.65
CA VAL A 82 18.97 -22.31 -6.31
C VAL A 82 18.77 -21.11 -5.38
N ALA A 83 19.71 -20.17 -5.40
CA ALA A 83 19.61 -18.88 -4.75
C ALA A 83 19.79 -17.78 -5.77
N PHE A 84 18.95 -16.76 -5.72
CA PHE A 84 19.11 -15.59 -6.56
C PHE A 84 18.65 -14.31 -5.86
N THR A 85 19.29 -13.21 -6.25
CA THR A 85 19.07 -11.87 -5.75
C THR A 85 18.49 -11.04 -6.88
N PHE A 86 17.42 -10.30 -6.60
CA PHE A 86 16.74 -9.49 -7.61
C PHE A 86 16.19 -8.20 -7.00
N LYS A 87 15.92 -7.22 -7.85
CA LYS A 87 15.51 -5.86 -7.47
C LYS A 87 14.21 -5.46 -8.15
N ASN A 88 13.33 -4.79 -7.41
CA ASN A 88 12.12 -4.19 -7.97
C ASN A 88 12.45 -2.83 -8.60
N ASN A 89 12.40 -2.76 -9.93
CA ASN A 89 12.56 -1.53 -10.72
C ASN A 89 11.23 -1.02 -11.31
N ALA A 90 10.08 -1.55 -10.88
CA ALA A 90 8.76 -1.22 -11.40
C ALA A 90 8.26 0.20 -11.09
N GLY A 91 8.94 0.95 -10.21
CA GLY A 91 8.50 2.26 -9.72
C GLY A 91 7.30 2.21 -8.76
N ALA A 92 6.74 1.03 -8.52
CA ALA A 92 5.67 0.74 -7.56
C ALA A 92 5.96 -0.60 -6.84
N SER A 93 5.21 -0.90 -5.79
CA SER A 93 5.29 -2.21 -5.15
C SER A 93 4.72 -3.29 -6.08
N ILE A 94 5.42 -4.43 -6.16
CA ILE A 94 4.91 -5.64 -6.77
C ILE A 94 4.11 -6.37 -5.69
N GLY A 95 2.78 -6.37 -5.81
CA GLY A 95 1.90 -6.94 -4.79
C GLY A 95 1.96 -8.47 -4.77
N LYS A 96 2.22 -9.08 -5.93
CA LYS A 96 2.43 -10.53 -6.07
C LYS A 96 3.47 -10.82 -7.16
N LEU A 97 4.46 -11.64 -6.84
CA LEU A 97 5.50 -12.13 -7.75
C LEU A 97 5.67 -13.64 -7.55
N ILE A 98 5.42 -14.43 -8.58
CA ILE A 98 5.67 -15.87 -8.58
C ILE A 98 6.87 -16.16 -9.48
N PHE A 99 7.92 -16.73 -8.89
CA PHE A 99 8.98 -17.39 -9.63
C PHE A 99 8.68 -18.87 -9.75
N GLU A 100 8.87 -19.41 -10.95
CA GLU A 100 8.95 -20.86 -11.18
C GLU A 100 10.41 -21.22 -11.39
N ALA A 101 10.88 -22.25 -10.69
CA ALA A 101 12.22 -22.79 -10.85
C ALA A 101 12.15 -24.27 -11.21
N ILE A 102 12.73 -24.61 -12.35
CA ILE A 102 12.89 -25.96 -12.87
C ILE A 102 14.32 -26.40 -12.58
N LEU A 103 14.49 -27.54 -11.91
CA LEU A 103 15.79 -28.06 -11.48
C LEU A 103 16.15 -29.29 -12.30
N PHE A 104 17.37 -29.35 -12.83
CA PHE A 104 17.82 -30.40 -13.75
C PHE A 104 18.96 -31.25 -13.19
N ASP A 105 18.93 -32.54 -13.54
CA ASP A 105 20.08 -33.44 -13.37
C ASP A 105 21.12 -33.25 -14.49
N ALA A 106 22.25 -33.97 -14.41
CA ALA A 106 23.33 -33.86 -15.39
C ALA A 106 22.95 -34.25 -16.83
N LYS A 107 21.90 -35.05 -17.00
CA LYS A 107 21.37 -35.47 -18.30
C LYS A 107 20.27 -34.53 -18.81
N GLY A 108 19.97 -33.44 -18.08
CA GLY A 108 18.93 -32.49 -18.43
C GLY A 108 17.51 -32.98 -18.11
N ASN A 109 17.33 -34.03 -17.31
CA ASN A 109 16.01 -34.42 -16.84
C ASN A 109 15.55 -33.49 -15.73
N VAL A 110 14.25 -33.17 -15.72
CA VAL A 110 13.64 -32.38 -14.65
C VAL A 110 13.56 -33.22 -13.37
N ILE A 111 14.26 -32.77 -12.33
CA ILE A 111 14.18 -33.30 -10.97
C ILE A 111 12.92 -32.75 -10.28
N ASP A 112 12.74 -31.43 -10.38
CA ASP A 112 11.64 -30.73 -9.72
C ASP A 112 11.25 -29.44 -10.43
N THR A 113 10.01 -29.02 -10.19
CA THR A 113 9.49 -27.70 -10.58
C THR A 113 8.86 -27.09 -9.35
N ILE A 114 9.38 -25.94 -8.90
CA ILE A 114 8.96 -25.29 -7.65
C ILE A 114 8.53 -23.86 -7.94
N GLU A 115 7.35 -23.51 -7.45
CA GLU A 115 6.88 -22.13 -7.43
C GLU A 115 7.14 -21.47 -6.07
N ARG A 116 7.54 -20.20 -6.10
CA ARG A 116 7.66 -19.36 -4.92
C ARG A 116 7.00 -18.01 -5.14
N SER A 117 6.02 -17.73 -4.28
CA SER A 117 5.33 -16.44 -4.23
C SER A 117 6.06 -15.49 -3.29
N ILE A 118 6.13 -14.24 -3.69
CA ILE A 118 6.65 -13.11 -2.93
C ILE A 118 5.58 -12.03 -3.01
N ASN A 119 5.14 -11.57 -1.84
CA ASN A 119 4.11 -10.55 -1.74
C ASN A 119 4.77 -9.25 -1.27
N ASP A 120 4.17 -8.12 -1.65
CA ASP A 120 4.54 -6.79 -1.15
C ASP A 120 5.99 -6.40 -1.35
N PHE A 121 6.55 -6.78 -2.50
CA PHE A 121 7.91 -6.44 -2.84
C PHE A 121 8.01 -4.94 -3.19
N GLU A 122 8.48 -4.14 -2.25
CA GLU A 122 8.54 -2.67 -2.35
C GLU A 122 9.43 -2.17 -3.50
N ALA A 123 9.05 -1.03 -4.07
CA ALA A 123 9.80 -0.35 -5.13
C ALA A 123 11.25 -0.05 -4.69
N GLY A 124 12.21 -0.35 -5.56
CA GLY A 124 13.63 -0.08 -5.35
C GLY A 124 14.34 -1.00 -4.35
N LYS A 125 13.62 -1.92 -3.68
CA LYS A 125 14.22 -2.88 -2.75
C LYS A 125 14.82 -4.07 -3.50
N THR A 126 15.77 -4.71 -2.83
CA THR A 126 16.40 -5.97 -3.25
C THR A 126 15.89 -7.09 -2.36
N TYR A 127 15.67 -8.27 -2.96
CA TYR A 127 15.22 -9.47 -2.26
C TYR A 127 16.14 -10.64 -2.60
N ASN A 128 16.40 -11.50 -1.60
CA ASN A 128 17.17 -12.73 -1.75
C ASN A 128 16.23 -13.92 -1.64
N LEU A 129 16.04 -14.67 -2.73
CA LEU A 129 15.24 -15.88 -2.72
C LEU A 129 16.13 -17.12 -2.70
N ARG A 130 15.75 -18.09 -1.87
CA ARG A 130 16.35 -19.43 -1.85
C ARG A 130 15.26 -20.46 -2.09
N ILE A 131 15.44 -21.29 -3.12
CA ILE A 131 14.54 -22.37 -3.49
C ILE A 131 15.28 -23.68 -3.26
N MET A 132 14.78 -24.47 -2.32
CA MET A 132 15.32 -25.76 -1.94
C MET A 132 14.32 -26.85 -2.29
N THR A 133 14.79 -28.01 -2.74
CA THR A 133 13.95 -29.19 -2.97
C THR A 133 14.36 -30.35 -2.06
N PRO A 134 13.41 -31.06 -1.43
CA PRO A 134 13.73 -32.31 -0.70
C PRO A 134 14.15 -33.44 -1.66
N LYS A 135 13.85 -33.34 -2.96
CA LYS A 135 14.32 -34.33 -3.95
C LYS A 135 15.84 -34.32 -4.12
N ALA A 136 16.50 -33.24 -3.69
CA ALA A 136 17.96 -33.14 -3.68
C ALA A 136 18.63 -34.18 -2.78
N ASP A 137 17.91 -34.83 -1.86
CA ASP A 137 18.49 -35.89 -1.03
C ASP A 137 18.79 -37.16 -1.84
N LYS A 138 18.09 -37.35 -2.97
CA LYS A 138 18.17 -38.55 -3.81
C LYS A 138 18.61 -38.28 -5.25
N ALA A 139 18.73 -37.01 -5.62
CA ALA A 139 19.13 -36.56 -6.95
C ALA A 139 20.14 -35.41 -6.84
N ASP A 140 21.02 -35.33 -7.83
CA ASP A 140 22.03 -34.30 -7.92
C ASP A 140 21.57 -33.22 -8.91
N ILE A 141 21.36 -32.01 -8.39
CA ILE A 141 20.97 -30.86 -9.19
C ILE A 141 22.25 -30.22 -9.71
N VAL A 142 22.38 -30.11 -11.03
CA VAL A 142 23.56 -29.47 -11.64
C VAL A 142 23.20 -28.23 -12.45
N SER A 143 21.92 -28.01 -12.72
CA SER A 143 21.44 -26.83 -13.43
C SER A 143 20.00 -26.47 -13.04
N TYR A 144 19.57 -25.27 -13.44
CA TYR A 144 18.24 -24.76 -13.22
C TYR A 144 17.83 -23.76 -14.31
N ASP A 145 16.53 -23.62 -14.49
CA ASP A 145 15.89 -22.50 -15.20
C ASP A 145 14.88 -21.88 -14.24
N ALA A 146 15.10 -20.62 -13.86
CA ALA A 146 14.13 -19.87 -13.09
C ALA A 146 13.64 -18.64 -13.85
N HIS A 147 12.32 -18.43 -13.86
CA HIS A 147 11.71 -17.32 -14.56
C HIS A 147 10.48 -16.80 -13.81
N ILE A 148 10.08 -15.58 -14.15
CA ILE A 148 8.86 -14.98 -13.62
C ILE A 148 7.67 -15.64 -14.29
N LYS A 149 6.85 -16.33 -13.50
CA LYS A 149 5.61 -16.97 -13.97
C LYS A 149 4.43 -16.01 -13.91
N GLU A 150 4.31 -15.29 -12.80
CA GLU A 150 3.22 -14.33 -12.56
C GLU A 150 3.79 -13.09 -11.87
N MET A 151 3.32 -11.91 -12.26
CA MET A 151 3.70 -10.67 -11.62
C MET A 151 2.55 -9.67 -11.69
N VAL A 152 2.19 -9.12 -10.54
CA VAL A 152 1.19 -8.06 -10.43
C VAL A 152 1.81 -6.84 -9.77
N VAL A 153 1.84 -5.75 -10.53
CA VAL A 153 2.36 -4.45 -10.07
C VAL A 153 1.18 -3.62 -9.61
N THR A 154 1.22 -3.17 -8.37
CA THR A 154 0.15 -2.31 -7.83
C THR A 154 0.21 -0.92 -8.47
N PRO A 155 -0.90 -0.17 -8.49
CA PRO A 155 -0.87 1.23 -8.89
C PRO A 155 0.19 2.01 -8.11
N VAL A 156 0.89 2.95 -8.74
CA VAL A 156 1.82 3.84 -8.03
C VAL A 156 1.02 4.69 -7.04
N PRO A 157 1.38 4.73 -5.74
CA PRO A 157 0.74 5.62 -4.79
C PRO A 157 0.83 7.07 -5.25
N LYS A 158 -0.29 7.78 -5.28
CA LYS A 158 -0.36 9.18 -5.73
C LYS A 158 -1.14 10.03 -4.75
N ALA A 159 -0.78 11.31 -4.68
CA ALA A 159 -1.56 12.31 -3.98
C ALA A 159 -1.54 13.63 -4.76
N GLU A 160 -2.72 14.11 -5.12
CA GLU A 160 -2.91 15.32 -5.92
C GLU A 160 -3.66 16.38 -5.11
N GLY A 161 -3.05 17.56 -5.03
CA GLY A 161 -3.64 18.76 -4.47
C GLY A 161 -4.25 19.65 -5.55
N ASP A 162 -4.47 20.91 -5.23
CA ASP A 162 -4.94 21.93 -6.19
C ASP A 162 -4.05 23.19 -6.16
N GLN A 163 -4.48 24.24 -6.84
CA GLN A 163 -3.76 25.53 -6.89
C GLN A 163 -3.67 26.24 -5.53
N ARG A 164 -4.48 25.84 -4.54
CA ARG A 164 -4.57 26.45 -3.20
C ARG A 164 -3.85 25.60 -2.16
N LEU A 165 -3.89 24.29 -2.31
CA LEU A 165 -3.32 23.32 -1.37
C LEU A 165 -2.43 22.32 -2.11
N VAL A 166 -1.12 22.43 -1.91
CA VAL A 166 -0.12 21.55 -2.53
C VAL A 166 0.20 20.38 -1.61
N ILE A 167 0.29 19.17 -2.15
CA ILE A 167 0.80 18.02 -1.42
C ILE A 167 2.33 18.06 -1.41
N LEU A 168 2.94 18.09 -0.23
CA LEU A 168 4.39 18.09 -0.04
C LEU A 168 4.96 16.68 0.07
N ARG A 169 4.24 15.77 0.75
CA ARG A 169 4.67 14.39 1.01
C ARG A 169 3.45 13.51 1.24
N HIS A 170 3.55 12.26 0.81
CA HIS A 170 2.63 11.20 1.18
C HIS A 170 3.37 9.88 1.38
N SER A 171 2.93 9.08 2.33
CA SER A 171 3.39 7.71 2.51
C SER A 171 2.37 6.91 3.32
N PHE A 172 2.35 5.58 3.18
CA PHE A 172 1.72 4.78 4.21
C PHE A 172 2.40 5.04 5.56
N GLN A 173 1.63 5.02 6.64
CA GLN A 173 2.16 5.02 7.99
C GLN A 173 2.91 3.71 8.21
N ASP A 174 4.20 3.81 8.52
CA ASP A 174 5.01 2.67 8.90
C ASP A 174 4.78 2.38 10.39
N THR A 175 4.16 1.25 10.69
CA THR A 175 3.92 0.82 12.09
C THR A 175 4.81 -0.35 12.51
N GLY A 176 5.80 -0.74 11.70
CA GLY A 176 6.65 -1.89 11.96
C GLY A 176 7.79 -1.59 12.95
N MET A 177 7.76 -2.23 14.13
CA MET A 177 9.00 -2.57 14.83
C MET A 177 9.62 -3.81 14.16
N LEU A 178 10.88 -3.67 13.76
CA LEU A 178 11.64 -4.55 12.88
C LEU A 178 12.02 -5.95 13.42
N ASP A 179 11.44 -6.43 14.53
CA ASP A 179 12.06 -7.56 15.26
C ASP A 179 11.22 -8.82 15.50
N VAL A 180 9.95 -8.89 15.11
CA VAL A 180 9.15 -10.11 15.39
C VAL A 180 8.14 -10.46 14.31
N GLY A 181 8.56 -10.59 13.04
CA GLY A 181 7.76 -11.30 12.02
C GLY A 181 6.30 -10.87 11.81
N ILE A 182 5.94 -9.64 12.21
CA ILE A 182 4.61 -9.08 11.96
C ILE A 182 4.69 -8.38 10.60
N GLU A 183 3.83 -8.81 9.67
CA GLU A 183 3.60 -8.17 8.37
C GLU A 183 3.39 -6.66 8.57
N LEU A 184 3.99 -5.82 7.71
CA LEU A 184 3.82 -4.36 7.76
C LEU A 184 2.34 -4.00 7.53
N ILE A 185 1.58 -3.87 8.62
CA ILE A 185 0.18 -3.45 8.54
C ILE A 185 0.14 -1.96 8.21
N LYS A 186 -0.36 -1.64 7.03
CA LYS A 186 -0.60 -0.27 6.55
C LYS A 186 -1.89 0.28 7.20
N ARG A 187 -1.74 0.99 8.32
CA ARG A 187 -2.87 1.51 9.15
C ARG A 187 -3.44 2.86 8.71
N GLY A 188 -2.75 3.56 7.83
CA GLY A 188 -3.20 4.85 7.33
C GLY A 188 -2.21 5.47 6.35
N ILE A 189 -2.57 6.63 5.83
CA ILE A 189 -1.76 7.40 4.89
C ILE A 189 -1.38 8.71 5.56
N GLU A 190 -0.09 8.90 5.79
CA GLU A 190 0.47 10.17 6.21
C GLU A 190 0.48 11.13 5.02
N LEU A 191 -0.10 12.31 5.21
CA LEU A 191 -0.16 13.34 4.19
C LEU A 191 0.36 14.65 4.77
N ALA A 192 1.32 15.27 4.09
CA ALA A 192 1.78 16.62 4.40
C ALA A 192 1.36 17.55 3.28
N VAL A 193 0.69 18.65 3.65
CA VAL A 193 0.16 19.64 2.71
C VAL A 193 0.67 21.03 3.05
N ARG A 194 0.66 21.92 2.05
CA ARG A 194 0.95 23.34 2.22
C ARG A 194 -0.17 24.18 1.63
N ASN A 195 -0.73 25.06 2.44
CA ASN A 195 -1.61 26.11 1.94
C ASN A 195 -0.76 27.19 1.27
N VAL A 196 -0.90 27.32 -0.05
CA VAL A 196 -0.22 28.32 -0.88
C VAL A 196 -1.17 29.43 -1.34
N SER A 197 -2.42 29.41 -0.89
CA SER A 197 -3.40 30.43 -1.21
C SER A 197 -3.16 31.73 -0.42
N GLY A 198 -3.85 32.80 -0.84
CA GLY A 198 -3.80 34.12 -0.18
C GLY A 198 -4.53 34.17 1.17
N GLU A 199 -5.23 33.12 1.56
CA GLU A 199 -6.13 33.07 2.72
C GLU A 199 -6.03 31.72 3.45
N SER A 200 -6.71 31.59 4.59
CA SER A 200 -6.82 30.30 5.29
C SER A 200 -7.81 29.39 4.57
N ILE A 201 -7.56 28.09 4.59
CA ILE A 201 -8.52 27.08 4.12
C ILE A 201 -9.35 26.63 5.32
N ALA A 202 -10.65 26.88 5.26
CA ALA A 202 -11.60 26.49 6.28
C ALA A 202 -11.77 24.97 6.31
N SER A 203 -11.97 24.35 5.13
CA SER A 203 -12.03 22.90 4.99
C SER A 203 -11.42 22.40 3.68
N ALA A 204 -10.72 21.27 3.74
CA ALA A 204 -10.18 20.54 2.60
C ALA A 204 -10.68 19.10 2.69
N ILE A 205 -11.42 18.65 1.69
CA ILE A 205 -11.99 17.31 1.61
C ILE A 205 -11.19 16.50 0.61
N PHE A 206 -10.62 15.39 1.08
CA PHE A 206 -9.87 14.43 0.30
C PHE A 206 -10.71 13.19 0.04
N ALA A 207 -10.67 12.69 -1.19
CA ALA A 207 -11.09 11.33 -1.53
C ALA A 207 -9.84 10.45 -1.66
N VAL A 208 -9.89 9.26 -1.08
CA VAL A 208 -8.77 8.32 -1.06
C VAL A 208 -9.25 6.99 -1.63
N ASP A 209 -8.86 6.69 -2.86
CA ASP A 209 -9.10 5.39 -3.47
C ASP A 209 -8.04 4.40 -2.97
N LEU A 210 -8.44 3.20 -2.56
CA LEU A 210 -7.56 2.17 -2.00
C LEU A 210 -7.50 0.95 -2.92
N PHE A 211 -6.33 0.31 -3.01
CA PHE A 211 -6.08 -0.83 -3.90
C PHE A 211 -5.42 -2.00 -3.17
N ASP A 212 -5.75 -3.24 -3.58
CA ASP A 212 -5.17 -4.49 -3.04
C ASP A 212 -3.83 -4.89 -3.71
N ALA A 213 -3.30 -6.07 -3.36
CA ALA A 213 -2.05 -6.60 -3.89
C ALA A 213 -2.13 -6.94 -5.39
N GLU A 214 -3.32 -7.31 -5.86
CA GLU A 214 -3.65 -7.55 -7.25
C GLU A 214 -3.87 -6.24 -8.04
N GLY A 215 -3.87 -5.10 -7.35
CA GLY A 215 -4.11 -3.78 -7.95
C GLY A 215 -5.59 -3.47 -8.20
N ASN A 216 -6.51 -4.28 -7.66
CA ASN A 216 -7.94 -4.03 -7.75
C ASN A 216 -8.34 -2.91 -6.79
N TYR A 217 -9.34 -2.14 -7.19
CA TYR A 217 -9.97 -1.14 -6.35
C TYR A 217 -10.76 -1.81 -5.20
N ILE A 218 -10.57 -1.30 -3.99
CA ILE A 218 -11.26 -1.76 -2.78
C ILE A 218 -12.43 -0.82 -2.47
N SER A 219 -12.12 0.44 -2.18
CA SER A 219 -13.09 1.46 -1.76
C SER A 219 -12.49 2.87 -1.82
N THR A 220 -13.37 3.88 -1.72
CA THR A 220 -12.99 5.29 -1.57
C THR A 220 -13.34 5.77 -0.17
N LEU A 221 -12.37 6.33 0.55
CA LEU A 221 -12.57 6.99 1.85
C LEU A 221 -12.64 8.51 1.65
N LYS A 222 -13.45 9.18 2.48
CA LYS A 222 -13.46 10.65 2.55
C LYS A 222 -12.82 11.10 3.85
N HIS A 223 -11.86 12.03 3.73
CA HIS A 223 -11.20 12.66 4.86
C HIS A 223 -11.37 14.16 4.79
N THR A 224 -11.64 14.81 5.92
CA THR A 224 -11.77 16.28 5.96
C THR A 224 -10.76 16.85 6.94
N GLU A 225 -9.87 17.69 6.44
CA GLU A 225 -9.05 18.56 7.28
C GLU A 225 -9.65 19.95 7.35
N THR A 226 -9.50 20.60 8.50
CA THR A 226 -10.03 21.95 8.72
C THR A 226 -8.95 22.86 9.27
N ASP A 227 -9.15 24.17 9.08
CA ASP A 227 -8.31 25.22 9.67
C ASP A 227 -6.84 25.09 9.26
N ILE A 228 -6.59 25.10 7.96
CA ILE A 228 -5.24 25.11 7.40
C ILE A 228 -4.87 26.58 7.13
N LEU A 229 -4.10 27.15 8.06
CA LEU A 229 -3.71 28.56 8.02
C LEU A 229 -2.95 28.91 6.74
N ARG A 230 -3.14 30.14 6.27
CA ARG A 230 -2.41 30.70 5.12
C ARG A 230 -0.90 30.49 5.23
N ASN A 231 -0.24 30.08 4.14
CA ASN A 231 1.21 29.93 4.05
C ASN A 231 1.82 28.94 5.06
N THR A 232 1.01 28.09 5.70
CA THR A 232 1.49 27.07 6.63
C THR A 232 1.50 25.70 5.98
N SER A 233 2.31 24.81 6.56
CA SER A 233 2.30 23.38 6.23
C SER A 233 1.70 22.60 7.38
N ARG A 234 0.99 21.53 7.07
CA ARG A 234 0.36 20.66 8.05
C ARG A 234 0.53 19.21 7.63
N ALA A 235 0.87 18.37 8.59
CA ALA A 235 0.87 16.92 8.43
C ALA A 235 -0.31 16.33 9.21
N PHE A 236 -0.95 15.32 8.64
CA PHE A 236 -2.04 14.59 9.26
C PHE A 236 -2.08 13.15 8.74
N LEU A 237 -2.81 12.30 9.45
CA LEU A 237 -2.99 10.89 9.13
C LEU A 237 -4.41 10.65 8.67
N ILE A 238 -4.58 10.11 7.46
CA ILE A 238 -5.84 9.58 6.99
C ILE A 238 -5.92 8.12 7.44
N GLN A 239 -6.78 7.84 8.41
CA GLN A 239 -6.97 6.49 8.94
C GLN A 239 -7.75 5.63 7.94
N THR A 240 -7.30 4.39 7.75
CA THR A 240 -7.95 3.41 6.85
C THR A 240 -8.75 2.34 7.61
N THR A 241 -9.10 2.60 8.87
CA THR A 241 -9.71 1.66 9.82
C THR A 241 -11.08 1.10 9.41
N SER A 242 -11.75 1.71 8.44
CA SER A 242 -13.02 1.22 7.88
C SER A 242 -12.83 0.08 6.88
N VAL A 243 -11.59 -0.25 6.51
CA VAL A 243 -11.22 -1.38 5.66
C VAL A 243 -10.47 -2.39 6.51
N LYS A 244 -10.64 -3.69 6.24
CA LYS A 244 -9.91 -4.74 6.95
C LYS A 244 -8.41 -4.47 6.84
N ASP A 245 -7.75 -4.42 7.99
CA ASP A 245 -6.31 -4.28 8.10
C ASP A 245 -5.61 -5.35 7.24
N ASP A 246 -4.51 -4.97 6.59
CA ASP A 246 -3.65 -5.84 5.77
C ASP A 246 -4.13 -6.17 4.34
N ILE A 247 -5.22 -5.59 3.82
CA ILE A 247 -5.56 -5.76 2.38
C ILE A 247 -4.93 -4.66 1.51
N ILE A 248 -4.76 -3.47 2.07
CA ILE A 248 -4.41 -2.27 1.29
C ILE A 248 -2.92 -2.29 0.93
N ARG A 249 -2.60 -2.18 -0.36
CA ARG A 249 -1.21 -2.11 -0.87
C ARG A 249 -0.86 -0.81 -1.57
N SER A 250 -1.84 -0.12 -2.14
CA SER A 250 -1.65 1.21 -2.76
C SER A 250 -2.85 2.12 -2.54
N TYR A 251 -2.70 3.40 -2.91
CA TYR A 251 -3.73 4.42 -2.79
C TYR A 251 -3.63 5.52 -3.84
N ASN A 252 -4.73 6.25 -4.04
CA ASN A 252 -4.76 7.50 -4.76
C ASN A 252 -5.52 8.55 -3.94
N VAL A 253 -4.83 9.59 -3.47
CA VAL A 253 -5.43 10.72 -2.75
C VAL A 253 -5.73 11.85 -3.74
N LYS A 254 -6.97 12.34 -3.74
CA LYS A 254 -7.38 13.51 -4.50
C LYS A 254 -8.06 14.52 -3.60
N LEU A 255 -7.63 15.77 -3.66
CA LEU A 255 -8.38 16.89 -3.09
C LEU A 255 -9.63 17.12 -3.95
N ILE A 256 -10.82 16.86 -3.39
CA ILE A 256 -12.09 16.95 -4.11
C ILE A 256 -12.87 18.24 -3.83
N LYS A 257 -12.60 18.89 -2.70
CA LYS A 257 -13.21 20.18 -2.35
C LYS A 257 -12.31 20.98 -1.43
N THR A 258 -12.21 22.28 -1.70
CA THR A 258 -11.51 23.24 -0.85
C THR A 258 -12.45 24.42 -0.58
N VAL A 259 -12.78 24.66 0.69
CA VAL A 259 -13.56 25.82 1.15
C VAL A 259 -12.60 26.76 1.86
N THR A 260 -12.61 28.01 1.44
CA THR A 260 -11.73 29.03 2.01
C THR A 260 -12.41 29.76 3.17
N ALA A 261 -11.61 30.41 4.00
CA ALA A 261 -12.12 31.16 5.13
C ALA A 261 -12.89 32.43 4.72
N GLU A 262 -12.80 32.90 3.47
CA GLU A 262 -13.72 33.89 2.93
C GLU A 262 -15.17 33.37 2.80
N LEU A 263 -15.35 32.10 2.41
CA LEU A 263 -16.66 31.47 2.24
C LEU A 263 -17.22 30.91 3.55
N GLU A 264 -16.36 30.39 4.42
CA GLU A 264 -16.74 29.78 5.70
C GLU A 264 -15.86 30.35 6.81
N LYS A 265 -16.24 31.52 7.34
CA LYS A 265 -15.45 32.24 8.33
C LYS A 265 -15.51 31.62 9.73
N VAL A 266 -16.63 30.98 10.08
CA VAL A 266 -16.88 30.45 11.42
C VAL A 266 -17.36 29.00 11.32
N GLN A 267 -16.65 28.09 12.00
CA GLN A 267 -16.93 26.65 11.93
C GLN A 267 -17.38 26.09 13.28
N LEU A 268 -18.35 25.18 13.25
CA LEU A 268 -18.73 24.38 14.42
C LEU A 268 -17.59 23.41 14.77
N ARG A 269 -17.18 23.39 16.04
CA ARG A 269 -16.12 22.49 16.54
C ARG A 269 -16.64 21.35 17.39
N ARG A 270 -17.69 21.64 18.16
CA ARG A 270 -18.33 20.70 19.07
C ARG A 270 -19.73 21.19 19.36
N ASN A 271 -20.63 20.25 19.58
CA ASN A 271 -21.97 20.51 20.08
C ASN A 271 -22.39 19.38 21.01
N GLU A 272 -23.26 19.71 21.95
CA GLU A 272 -23.81 18.80 22.96
C GLU A 272 -25.26 19.14 23.21
N VAL A 273 -26.07 18.11 23.44
CA VAL A 273 -27.48 18.26 23.78
C VAL A 273 -27.68 17.79 25.21
N LYS A 274 -28.31 18.64 26.01
CA LYS A 274 -28.74 18.33 27.37
C LYS A 274 -30.26 18.38 27.45
N ARG A 275 -30.86 17.30 27.95
CA ARG A 275 -32.29 17.31 28.29
C ARG A 275 -32.50 18.02 29.62
N LEU A 276 -33.37 19.00 29.62
CA LEU A 276 -33.78 19.77 30.78
C LEU A 276 -35.17 19.28 31.26
N PRO A 277 -35.59 19.64 32.49
CA PRO A 277 -36.94 19.34 32.97
C PRO A 277 -38.04 19.86 32.03
N GLU A 278 -39.24 19.28 32.15
CA GLU A 278 -40.44 19.74 31.42
C GLU A 278 -40.34 19.65 29.89
N GLY A 279 -39.55 18.71 29.36
CA GLY A 279 -39.42 18.48 27.92
C GLY A 279 -38.58 19.55 27.19
N ARG A 280 -37.85 20.38 27.93
CA ARG A 280 -36.88 21.33 27.37
C ARG A 280 -35.60 20.63 26.96
N GLU A 281 -34.94 21.19 25.96
CA GLU A 281 -33.62 20.78 25.52
C GLU A 281 -32.70 21.99 25.40
N GLU A 282 -31.46 21.85 25.85
CA GLU A 282 -30.41 22.83 25.62
C GLU A 282 -29.40 22.24 24.63
N LEU A 283 -29.21 22.92 23.50
CA LEU A 283 -28.11 22.66 22.59
C LEU A 283 -27.00 23.68 22.88
N SER A 284 -25.84 23.18 23.29
CA SER A 284 -24.65 24.01 23.50
C SER A 284 -23.51 23.58 22.60
N GLY A 285 -22.52 24.46 22.40
CA GLY A 285 -21.39 24.12 21.55
C GLY A 285 -20.30 25.16 21.49
N LEU A 286 -19.35 24.91 20.61
CA LEU A 286 -18.17 25.72 20.35
C LEU A 286 -18.10 26.05 18.87
N VAL A 287 -17.99 27.33 18.54
CA VAL A 287 -17.67 27.79 17.19
C VAL A 287 -16.28 28.41 17.18
N LYS A 288 -15.54 28.26 16.08
CA LYS A 288 -14.22 28.86 15.89
C LYS A 288 -14.23 29.80 14.69
N ASN A 289 -13.74 31.02 14.86
CA ASN A 289 -13.44 31.88 13.72
C ASN A 289 -12.11 31.43 13.08
N VAL A 290 -12.19 30.96 11.85
CA VAL A 290 -11.04 30.49 11.04
C VAL A 290 -10.56 31.54 10.03
N SER A 291 -11.27 32.66 9.95
CA SER A 291 -10.85 33.81 9.14
C SER A 291 -9.76 34.63 9.84
N SER A 292 -9.18 35.57 9.09
CA SER A 292 -8.14 36.48 9.58
C SER A 292 -8.69 37.77 10.21
N ALA A 293 -10.00 37.99 10.15
CA ALA A 293 -10.68 39.19 10.66
C ALA A 293 -11.65 38.86 11.79
N LYS A 294 -12.03 39.87 12.59
CA LYS A 294 -13.17 39.69 13.51
C LYS A 294 -14.42 39.40 12.71
N THR A 295 -15.23 38.46 13.18
CA THR A 295 -16.40 38.00 12.44
C THR A 295 -17.57 37.76 13.36
N ASP A 296 -18.75 38.12 12.87
CA ASP A 296 -20.02 37.76 13.47
C ASP A 296 -20.56 36.49 12.81
N ALA A 297 -21.30 35.69 13.56
CA ALA A 297 -21.94 34.49 13.07
C ALA A 297 -23.36 34.38 13.58
N VAL A 298 -24.21 33.69 12.83
CA VAL A 298 -25.54 33.29 13.30
C VAL A 298 -25.60 31.79 13.30
N ILE A 299 -25.91 31.25 14.47
CA ILE A 299 -26.21 29.84 14.63
C ILE A 299 -27.70 29.67 14.41
N VAL A 300 -28.08 28.86 13.44
CA VAL A 300 -29.47 28.48 13.16
C VAL A 300 -29.62 27.01 13.50
N VAL A 301 -30.60 26.68 14.34
CA VAL A 301 -30.87 25.31 14.78
C VAL A 301 -32.29 24.98 14.41
N THR A 302 -32.45 24.03 13.49
CA THR A 302 -33.73 23.49 13.09
C THR A 302 -33.98 22.18 13.82
N TYR A 303 -35.03 22.13 14.62
CA TYR A 303 -35.46 20.95 15.35
C TYR A 303 -36.46 20.19 14.48
N LEU A 304 -36.20 18.91 14.24
CA LEU A 304 -36.97 18.07 13.33
C LEU A 304 -37.61 16.88 14.10
N ASP A 305 -38.81 16.50 13.68
CA ASP A 305 -39.51 15.32 14.19
C ASP A 305 -39.02 14.00 13.54
N ALA A 306 -39.76 12.91 13.76
CA ALA A 306 -39.44 11.59 13.19
C ALA A 306 -39.62 11.50 11.67
N ASN A 307 -40.39 12.40 11.07
CA ASN A 307 -40.64 12.48 9.63
C ASN A 307 -39.71 13.48 8.93
N GLU A 308 -38.73 14.03 9.67
CA GLU A 308 -37.86 15.13 9.24
C GLU A 308 -38.62 16.44 8.95
N GLU A 309 -39.80 16.62 9.54
CA GLU A 309 -40.54 17.88 9.46
C GLU A 309 -40.08 18.87 10.54
N PRO A 310 -39.95 20.17 10.21
CA PRO A 310 -39.53 21.19 11.16
C PRO A 310 -40.60 21.45 12.21
N ILE A 311 -40.25 21.19 13.47
CA ILE A 311 -41.08 21.48 14.66
C ILE A 311 -40.70 22.79 15.34
N GLY A 312 -39.55 23.37 14.98
CA GLY A 312 -39.16 24.70 15.43
C GLY A 312 -37.76 25.09 14.99
N VAL A 313 -37.51 26.40 15.00
CA VAL A 313 -36.20 26.98 14.69
C VAL A 313 -35.76 27.90 15.83
N ARG A 314 -34.48 27.86 16.17
CA ARG A 314 -33.83 28.79 17.09
C ARG A 314 -32.62 29.40 16.45
N THR A 315 -32.41 30.69 16.69
CA THR A 315 -31.26 31.42 16.17
C THR A 315 -30.50 32.11 17.29
N LEU A 316 -29.18 32.14 17.21
CA LEU A 316 -28.32 32.91 18.11
C LEU A 316 -27.30 33.71 17.30
N LYS A 317 -27.29 35.02 17.51
CA LYS A 317 -26.30 35.93 16.94
C LYS A 317 -25.07 35.97 17.87
N LEU A 318 -23.91 35.60 17.35
CA LEU A 318 -22.60 35.75 18.00
C LEU A 318 -21.85 36.89 17.32
N ARG A 319 -21.29 37.82 18.10
CA ARG A 319 -20.62 39.00 17.56
C ARG A 319 -19.16 39.07 17.97
N ASP A 320 -18.36 39.72 17.14
CA ASP A 320 -16.97 40.10 17.39
C ASP A 320 -16.06 38.91 17.75
N ILE A 321 -16.30 37.72 17.15
CA ILE A 321 -15.47 36.55 17.38
C ILE A 321 -14.08 36.84 16.81
N ALA A 322 -13.06 36.88 17.67
CA ALA A 322 -11.70 37.22 17.26
C ALA A 322 -11.06 36.11 16.39
N PRO A 323 -10.17 36.44 15.44
CA PRO A 323 -9.47 35.47 14.60
C PRO A 323 -8.82 34.34 15.39
N GLY A 324 -9.03 33.10 14.97
CA GLY A 324 -8.46 31.90 15.59
C GLY A 324 -9.03 31.54 16.97
N THR A 325 -9.95 32.34 17.51
CA THR A 325 -10.56 32.10 18.83
C THR A 325 -11.81 31.25 18.75
N VAL A 326 -12.16 30.64 19.89
CA VAL A 326 -13.34 29.80 20.05
C VAL A 326 -14.34 30.52 20.95
N GLN A 327 -15.62 30.53 20.56
CA GLN A 327 -16.71 31.07 21.34
C GLN A 327 -17.74 29.99 21.66
N LYS A 328 -18.23 30.01 22.90
CA LYS A 328 -19.31 29.12 23.37
C LYS A 328 -20.67 29.68 22.97
N PHE A 329 -21.60 28.78 22.69
CA PHE A 329 -23.02 29.10 22.56
C PHE A 329 -23.89 28.11 23.32
N ALA A 330 -25.08 28.55 23.68
CA ALA A 330 -26.15 27.71 24.23
C ALA A 330 -27.50 28.25 23.77
N LEU A 331 -28.39 27.34 23.37
CA LEU A 331 -29.74 27.62 22.88
C LEU A 331 -30.70 26.65 23.55
N GLU A 332 -31.69 27.20 24.26
CA GLU A 332 -32.80 26.42 24.82
C GLU A 332 -33.96 26.33 23.83
N PHE A 333 -34.56 25.15 23.75
CA PHE A 333 -35.75 24.85 22.98
C PHE A 333 -36.75 24.08 23.83
N THR A 334 -38.00 24.55 23.83
CA THR A 334 -39.11 23.84 24.45
C THR A 334 -39.87 23.13 23.33
N CYS A 335 -39.90 21.80 23.37
CA CYS A 335 -40.63 21.02 22.38
C CYS A 335 -42.14 21.28 22.50
N PRO A 336 -42.85 21.54 21.39
CA PRO A 336 -44.31 21.64 21.42
C PRO A 336 -44.95 20.37 22.00
N GLU A 337 -46.08 20.54 22.68
CA GLU A 337 -46.79 19.44 23.32
C GLU A 337 -47.19 18.36 22.30
N GLY A 338 -46.97 17.09 22.65
CA GLY A 338 -47.24 15.94 21.76
C GLY A 338 -46.20 15.71 20.66
N MET A 339 -45.20 16.59 20.49
CA MET A 339 -44.10 16.41 19.54
C MET A 339 -42.84 15.83 20.22
N THR A 340 -41.89 15.35 19.42
CA THR A 340 -40.59 14.87 19.92
C THR A 340 -39.49 15.21 18.93
N VAL A 341 -38.43 15.86 19.42
CA VAL A 341 -37.23 16.12 18.63
C VAL A 341 -36.50 14.81 18.36
N LYS A 342 -36.33 14.47 17.08
CA LYS A 342 -35.50 13.33 16.65
C LYS A 342 -34.16 13.77 16.10
N LYS A 343 -34.14 14.85 15.34
CA LYS A 343 -32.94 15.37 14.67
C LYS A 343 -32.83 16.88 14.88
N ARG A 344 -31.60 17.37 14.83
CA ARG A 344 -31.25 18.79 15.00
C ARG A 344 -30.25 19.13 13.90
N ASP A 345 -30.65 20.00 13.00
CA ASP A 345 -29.78 20.50 11.94
C ASP A 345 -29.22 21.85 12.40
N ILE A 346 -27.90 21.96 12.44
CA ILE A 346 -27.19 23.16 12.88
C ILE A 346 -26.52 23.76 11.66
N ASP A 347 -26.90 25.00 11.34
CA ASP A 347 -26.28 25.80 10.31
C ASP A 347 -25.58 27.02 10.94
N ILE A 348 -24.47 27.43 10.33
CA ILE A 348 -23.70 28.60 10.76
C ILE A 348 -23.50 29.48 9.53
N GLY A 349 -24.24 30.58 9.49
CA GLY A 349 -24.17 31.56 8.43
C GLY A 349 -23.60 32.90 8.89
N GLU A 350 -23.36 33.79 7.92
CA GLU A 350 -23.12 35.21 8.20
C GLU A 350 -24.42 35.92 8.59
N LEU A 351 -24.32 37.00 9.37
CA LEU A 351 -25.47 37.79 9.83
C LEU A 351 -26.40 38.27 8.69
N THR A 352 -25.84 38.51 7.51
CA THR A 352 -26.59 38.99 6.34
C THR A 352 -27.44 37.91 5.66
N GLU A 353 -27.12 36.63 5.85
CA GLU A 353 -27.86 35.51 5.24
C GLU A 353 -28.98 34.98 6.16
N ALA A 354 -28.76 35.00 7.47
CA ALA A 354 -29.73 34.49 8.44
C ALA A 354 -31.01 35.34 8.58
N GLU A 355 -30.97 36.62 8.20
CA GLU A 355 -32.15 37.50 8.20
C GLU A 355 -33.14 37.15 7.08
N ALA A 356 -32.71 36.43 6.04
CA ALA A 356 -33.58 35.93 4.97
C ALA A 356 -34.25 34.56 5.30
N VAL A 357 -33.67 33.79 6.22
CA VAL A 357 -34.21 32.46 6.64
C VAL A 357 -35.18 32.59 7.82
N ALA A 358 -35.07 33.68 8.59
CA ALA A 358 -35.93 33.96 9.75
C ALA A 358 -37.16 34.84 9.41
N ALA A 359 -37.27 35.32 8.17
CA ALA A 359 -38.42 36.06 7.63
C ALA A 359 -39.31 35.12 6.82
#